data_AF-F1LFP0-F1
#
_entry.id   AF-F1LFP0-F1
#
_cell.length_a   1.000
_cell.length_b   1.000
_cell.length_c   1.000
_cell.angle_alpha   90.00
_cell.angle_beta   90.00
_cell.angle_gamma   90.00
#
_symmetry.space_group_name_H-M   'P 1'
#
loop_
_entity.id
_entity.type
_entity.pdbx_description
1 polymer ?
#
loop_
_entity_poly.entity_id
_entity_poly.type
_entity_poly.pdbx_seq_one_letter_code
_entity_poly.pdbx_strand_id
1 'polypeptide(L)'
;MNSRVAIVGAGASGITAARQAVQYGVEPVIFESSDAVGGLWRYKPQETDEPSVMKSTVINTSKEMTAYSEFPPPKEFANFMHNTRMLEYLQLYVAHFDLMKYVRFGVKVTCIERSKTYDETGNWTVSYVDKQGEAHREDFESVLLCTGHHTQPYWPQPWKGQEQFKGHIIHSHSYKDHRGYEDKNSSKDISFTHTHTKIIVAMKTRW
;
A
#
# COMPACT_ATOMS: atom_id res chain seq x y z
N MET A 1 22.37 23.61 5.47
CA MET A 1 22.37 22.14 5.36
C MET A 1 20.94 21.75 5.03
N ASN A 2 20.69 21.01 3.94
CA ASN A 2 19.34 20.54 3.64
C ASN A 2 19.06 19.33 4.53
N SER A 3 18.09 19.48 5.43
CA SER A 3 17.60 18.38 6.28
C SER A 3 17.07 17.26 5.39
N ARG A 4 17.37 16.00 5.69
CA ARG A 4 16.97 14.84 4.88
C ARG A 4 16.03 13.92 5.65
N VAL A 5 14.94 13.53 5.00
CA VAL A 5 13.95 12.60 5.57
C VAL A 5 13.83 11.33 4.72
N ALA A 6 13.99 10.17 5.34
CA ALA A 6 13.66 8.89 4.71
C ALA A 6 12.16 8.62 4.80
N ILE A 7 11.54 8.27 3.68
CA ILE A 7 10.12 7.94 3.59
C ILE A 7 10.02 6.49 3.10
N VAL A 8 9.37 5.62 3.85
CA VAL A 8 9.27 4.19 3.50
C VAL A 8 7.92 3.90 2.86
N GLY A 9 7.90 3.73 1.54
CA GLY A 9 6.73 3.45 0.71
C GLY A 9 6.25 4.66 -0.09
N ALA A 10 5.90 4.45 -1.36
CA ALA A 10 5.36 5.45 -2.30
C ALA A 10 3.85 5.26 -2.57
N GLY A 11 3.12 4.81 -1.55
CA GLY A 11 1.66 4.84 -1.52
C GLY A 11 1.11 6.24 -1.25
N ALA A 12 -0.21 6.34 -1.05
CA ALA A 12 -0.89 7.62 -0.79
C ALA A 12 -0.28 8.42 0.39
N SER A 13 0.14 7.75 1.46
CA SER A 13 0.79 8.41 2.59
C SER A 13 2.18 8.95 2.23
N GLY A 14 3.00 8.17 1.52
CA GLY A 14 4.38 8.52 1.23
C GLY A 14 4.54 9.68 0.27
N ILE A 15 3.72 9.73 -0.77
CA ILE A 15 3.76 10.83 -1.75
C ILE A 15 3.32 12.16 -1.12
N THR A 16 2.35 12.13 -0.20
CA THR A 16 1.92 13.34 0.52
C THR A 16 2.96 13.77 1.56
N ALA A 17 3.60 12.82 2.24
CA ALA A 17 4.71 13.09 3.15
C ALA A 17 5.87 13.75 2.41
N ALA A 18 6.21 13.28 1.21
CA ALA A 18 7.25 13.88 0.38
C ALA A 18 6.87 15.28 -0.09
N ARG A 19 5.61 15.50 -0.51
CA ARG A 19 5.12 16.84 -0.84
C ARG A 19 5.32 17.80 0.32
N GLN A 20 4.94 17.39 1.53
CA GLN A 20 5.08 18.23 2.72
C GLN A 20 6.55 18.47 3.07
N ALA A 21 7.41 17.45 3.02
CA ALA A 21 8.85 17.62 3.23
C ALA A 21 9.43 18.71 2.30
N VAL A 22 9.14 18.62 1.00
CA VAL A 22 9.58 19.62 0.01
C VAL A 22 9.04 21.02 0.34
N GLN A 23 7.77 21.13 0.74
CA GLN A 23 7.16 22.42 1.11
C GLN A 23 7.86 23.09 2.30
N TYR A 24 8.39 22.31 3.24
CA TYR A 24 9.14 22.80 4.40
C TYR A 24 10.67 22.87 4.17
N GLY A 25 11.14 22.67 2.93
CA GLY A 25 12.57 22.73 2.61
C GLY A 25 13.39 21.54 3.14
N VAL A 26 12.73 20.43 3.48
CA VAL A 26 13.36 19.14 3.82
C VAL A 26 13.44 18.30 2.55
N GLU A 27 14.58 17.68 2.30
CA GLU A 27 14.81 16.82 1.13
C GLU A 27 14.31 15.39 1.42
N PRO A 28 13.24 14.91 0.76
CA PRO A 28 12.77 13.55 0.95
C PRO A 28 13.57 12.55 0.11
N VAL A 29 13.73 11.35 0.66
CA VAL A 29 14.13 10.16 -0.09
C VAL A 29 13.08 9.09 0.14
N ILE A 30 12.33 8.74 -0.90
CA ILE A 30 11.30 7.72 -0.82
C ILE A 30 11.88 6.38 -1.25
N PHE A 31 11.82 5.39 -0.38
CA PHE A 31 12.16 4.00 -0.66
C PHE A 31 10.89 3.22 -1.00
N GLU A 32 10.75 2.78 -2.24
CA GLU A 32 9.61 1.99 -2.71
C GLU A 32 10.09 0.62 -3.16
N SER A 33 9.57 -0.44 -2.53
CA SER A 33 9.98 -1.81 -2.81
C SER A 33 9.53 -2.30 -4.18
N SER A 34 8.44 -1.74 -4.71
CA SER A 34 7.93 -2.09 -6.02
C SER A 34 8.46 -1.16 -7.12
N ASP A 35 7.99 -1.33 -8.35
CA ASP A 35 8.43 -0.62 -9.55
C ASP A 35 7.63 0.66 -9.87
N ALA A 36 6.63 1.00 -9.07
CA ALA A 36 5.74 2.12 -9.33
C ALA A 36 5.10 2.69 -8.04
N VAL A 37 4.60 3.92 -8.13
CA VAL A 37 3.81 4.56 -7.06
C VAL A 37 2.41 3.95 -6.93
N GLY A 38 1.70 4.33 -5.87
CA GLY A 38 0.27 4.08 -5.70
C GLY A 38 -0.08 2.97 -4.70
N GLY A 39 0.86 2.09 -4.39
CA GLY A 39 0.71 1.05 -3.37
C GLY A 39 -0.57 0.21 -3.57
N LEU A 40 -1.43 0.18 -2.54
CA LEU A 40 -2.69 -0.57 -2.50
C LEU A 40 -3.57 -0.40 -3.75
N TRP A 41 -3.64 0.81 -4.31
CA TRP A 41 -4.52 1.14 -5.44
C TRP A 41 -4.02 0.57 -6.78
N ARG A 42 -2.77 0.07 -6.84
CA ARG A 42 -2.24 -0.62 -8.00
C ARG A 42 -2.71 -2.07 -8.02
N TYR A 43 -3.81 -2.32 -8.71
CA TYR A 43 -4.36 -3.67 -8.88
C TYR A 43 -3.35 -4.62 -9.53
N LYS A 44 -3.17 -5.78 -8.91
CA LYS A 44 -2.37 -6.89 -9.42
C LYS A 44 -3.28 -8.10 -9.68
N PRO A 45 -3.30 -8.65 -10.91
CA PRO A 45 -4.19 -9.74 -11.25
C PRO A 45 -3.79 -11.08 -10.63
N GLN A 46 -2.51 -11.27 -10.29
CA GLN A 46 -2.00 -12.44 -9.58
C GLN A 46 -1.94 -12.20 -8.06
N GLU A 47 -1.93 -13.29 -7.30
CA GLU A 47 -1.60 -13.27 -5.88
C GLU A 47 -0.15 -12.83 -5.68
N THR A 48 0.07 -12.03 -4.64
CA THR A 48 1.33 -11.34 -4.35
C THR A 48 1.33 -10.96 -2.88
N ASP A 49 2.52 -10.89 -2.28
CA ASP A 49 2.70 -10.40 -0.90
C ASP A 49 2.61 -8.87 -0.80
N GLU A 50 2.52 -8.17 -1.93
CA GLU A 50 2.30 -6.73 -1.97
C GLU A 50 0.82 -6.37 -1.79
N PRO A 51 0.50 -5.24 -1.13
CA PRO A 51 -0.89 -4.82 -1.00
C PRO A 51 -1.49 -4.55 -2.38
N SER A 52 -2.67 -5.10 -2.62
CA SER A 52 -3.44 -4.88 -3.84
C SER A 52 -4.93 -5.03 -3.54
N VAL A 53 -5.71 -4.12 -4.09
CA VAL A 53 -7.17 -4.25 -4.16
C VAL A 53 -7.62 -5.38 -5.09
N MET A 54 -8.93 -5.63 -5.10
CA MET A 54 -9.59 -6.50 -6.07
C MET A 54 -9.83 -5.72 -7.36
N LYS A 55 -10.03 -6.43 -8.48
CA LYS A 55 -10.21 -5.80 -9.80
C LYS A 55 -11.34 -4.79 -9.84
N SER A 56 -12.44 -5.07 -9.17
CA SER A 56 -13.68 -4.28 -9.17
C SER A 56 -13.74 -3.24 -8.04
N THR A 57 -12.67 -3.07 -7.26
CA THR A 57 -12.70 -2.18 -6.09
C THR A 57 -12.96 -0.73 -6.53
N VAL A 58 -13.98 -0.13 -5.94
CA VAL A 58 -14.32 1.30 -5.99
C VAL A 58 -14.15 1.85 -4.58
N ILE A 59 -13.52 3.01 -4.44
CA ILE A 59 -13.36 3.66 -3.15
C ILE A 59 -14.72 4.00 -2.54
N ASN A 60 -14.87 3.81 -1.23
CA ASN A 60 -16.12 4.03 -0.50
C ASN A 60 -16.32 5.48 0.00
N THR A 61 -15.34 6.36 -0.24
CA THR A 61 -15.40 7.78 0.09
C THR A 61 -15.53 8.61 -1.18
N SER A 62 -16.27 9.72 -1.11
CA SER A 62 -16.42 10.62 -2.25
C SER A 62 -15.09 11.28 -2.60
N LYS A 63 -14.83 11.53 -3.89
CA LYS A 63 -13.61 12.16 -4.40
C LYS A 63 -13.29 13.49 -3.71
N GLU A 64 -14.33 14.26 -3.34
CA GLU A 64 -14.18 15.54 -2.63
C GLU A 64 -13.70 15.35 -1.18
N MET A 65 -13.98 14.20 -0.57
CA MET A 65 -13.56 13.84 0.80
C MET A 65 -12.24 13.07 0.83
N THR A 66 -11.87 12.42 -0.28
CA THR A 66 -10.59 11.71 -0.45
C THR A 66 -9.48 12.63 -0.97
N ALA A 67 -9.83 13.77 -1.54
CA ALA A 67 -8.89 14.70 -2.15
C ALA A 67 -7.75 15.09 -1.21
N TYR A 68 -6.56 15.27 -1.77
CA TYR A 68 -5.50 15.99 -1.07
C TYR A 68 -5.89 17.46 -1.05
N SER A 69 -5.66 18.14 0.07
CA SER A 69 -6.12 19.52 0.31
C SER A 69 -5.67 20.51 -0.78
N GLU A 70 -4.47 20.32 -1.33
CA GLU A 70 -3.89 21.19 -2.37
C GLU A 70 -4.10 20.67 -3.80
N PHE A 71 -4.78 19.53 -3.99
CA PHE A 71 -4.88 18.89 -5.30
C PHE A 71 -6.21 18.13 -5.44
N PRO A 72 -7.29 18.80 -5.90
CA PRO A 72 -8.56 18.12 -6.13
C PRO A 72 -8.47 17.13 -7.31
N PRO A 73 -9.16 15.98 -7.24
CA PRO A 73 -9.29 15.08 -8.39
C PRO A 73 -9.94 15.76 -9.60
N PRO A 74 -9.64 15.32 -10.84
CA PRO A 74 -10.28 15.86 -12.03
C PRO A 74 -11.82 15.85 -11.98
N LYS A 75 -12.44 16.86 -12.61
CA LYS A 75 -13.90 17.07 -12.54
C LYS A 75 -14.68 15.92 -13.18
N GLU A 76 -14.12 15.34 -14.23
CA GLU A 76 -14.65 14.22 -14.99
C GLU A 76 -14.57 12.88 -14.26
N PHE A 77 -13.79 12.76 -13.19
CA PHE A 77 -13.76 11.53 -12.40
C PHE A 77 -15.07 11.36 -11.62
N ALA A 78 -15.55 10.12 -11.55
CA ALA A 78 -16.75 9.79 -10.78
C ALA A 78 -16.55 10.12 -9.29
N ASN A 79 -17.63 10.46 -8.59
CA ASN A 79 -17.59 10.74 -7.15
C ASN A 79 -17.01 9.57 -6.35
N PHE A 80 -17.32 8.33 -6.75
CA PHE A 80 -16.69 7.14 -6.20
C PHE A 80 -15.79 6.53 -7.27
N MET A 81 -14.48 6.71 -7.10
CA MET A 81 -13.48 6.33 -8.09
C MET A 81 -13.19 4.83 -8.06
N HIS A 82 -13.24 4.19 -9.23
CA HIS A 82 -12.67 2.87 -9.43
C HIS A 82 -11.16 2.88 -9.12
N ASN A 83 -10.59 1.76 -8.69
CA ASN A 83 -9.17 1.67 -8.31
C ASN A 83 -8.22 2.22 -9.38
N THR A 84 -8.53 2.04 -10.66
CA THR A 84 -7.76 2.59 -11.78
C THR A 84 -7.75 4.13 -11.78
N ARG A 85 -8.88 4.76 -11.48
CA ARG A 85 -8.98 6.24 -11.35
C ARG A 85 -8.32 6.75 -10.08
N MET A 86 -8.38 5.98 -8.99
CA MET A 86 -7.60 6.28 -7.78
C MET A 86 -6.10 6.26 -8.06
N LEU A 87 -5.60 5.23 -8.73
CA LEU A 87 -4.19 5.14 -9.11
C LEU A 87 -3.77 6.30 -10.02
N GLU A 88 -4.57 6.60 -11.04
CA GLU A 88 -4.34 7.72 -11.95
C GLU A 88 -4.28 9.06 -11.19
N TYR A 89 -5.19 9.29 -10.24
CA TYR A 89 -5.17 10.47 -9.39
C TYR A 89 -3.87 10.59 -8.57
N LEU A 90 -3.37 9.50 -7.99
CA LEU A 90 -2.10 9.49 -7.26
C LEU A 90 -0.90 9.76 -8.19
N GLN A 91 -0.93 9.23 -9.42
CA GLN A 91 0.10 9.50 -10.43
C GLN A 91 0.09 10.96 -10.89
N LEU A 92 -1.10 11.54 -11.09
CA LEU A 92 -1.26 12.97 -11.40
C LEU A 92 -0.71 13.85 -10.28
N TYR A 93 -0.97 13.50 -9.01
CA TYR A 93 -0.42 14.21 -7.85
C TYR A 93 1.11 14.20 -7.85
N VAL A 94 1.70 13.02 -8.06
CA VAL A 94 3.15 12.82 -8.11
C VAL A 94 3.79 13.61 -9.26
N ALA A 95 3.15 13.63 -10.43
CA ALA A 95 3.63 14.39 -11.59
C ALA A 95 3.49 15.91 -11.38
N HIS A 96 2.36 16.36 -10.83
CA HIS A 96 2.09 17.79 -10.61
C HIS A 96 3.11 18.44 -9.68
N PHE A 97 3.53 17.73 -8.63
CA PHE A 97 4.51 18.22 -7.67
C PHE A 97 5.95 17.75 -7.94
N ASP A 98 6.20 17.15 -9.09
CA ASP A 98 7.52 16.64 -9.50
C ASP A 98 8.20 15.77 -8.43
N LEU A 99 7.44 14.82 -7.87
CA LEU A 99 7.89 13.99 -6.74
C LEU A 99 8.67 12.75 -7.18
N MET A 100 8.56 12.35 -8.46
CA MET A 100 9.21 11.14 -8.98
C MET A 100 10.73 11.13 -8.76
N LYS A 101 11.37 12.31 -8.83
CA LYS A 101 12.83 12.44 -8.62
C LYS A 101 13.31 12.03 -7.23
N TYR A 102 12.41 11.97 -6.26
CA TYR A 102 12.72 11.55 -4.89
C TYR A 102 12.50 10.05 -4.65
N VAL A 103 11.94 9.32 -5.62
CA VAL A 103 11.57 7.91 -5.46
C VAL A 103 12.69 6.98 -5.95
N ARG A 104 13.11 6.07 -5.08
CA ARG A 104 13.99 4.95 -5.39
C ARG A 104 13.15 3.66 -5.46
N PHE A 105 12.83 3.22 -6.68
CA PHE A 105 12.05 2.00 -6.93
C PHE A 105 12.90 0.73 -6.85
N GLY A 106 12.23 -0.39 -6.55
CA GLY A 106 12.90 -1.67 -6.33
C GLY A 106 13.81 -1.65 -5.11
N VAL A 107 13.58 -0.75 -4.16
CA VAL A 107 14.40 -0.60 -2.95
C VAL A 107 13.58 -0.95 -1.72
N LYS A 108 13.99 -2.03 -1.04
CA LYS A 108 13.30 -2.54 0.15
C LYS A 108 14.07 -2.16 1.40
N VAL A 109 13.46 -1.33 2.25
CA VAL A 109 13.99 -1.05 3.60
C VAL A 109 13.87 -2.31 4.46
N THR A 110 14.98 -2.69 5.11
CA THR A 110 15.09 -3.91 5.91
C THR A 110 15.24 -3.62 7.40
N CYS A 111 15.85 -2.50 7.77
CA CYS A 111 16.05 -2.11 9.16
C CYS A 111 16.10 -0.59 9.31
N ILE A 112 15.54 -0.08 10.41
CA ILE A 112 15.69 1.30 10.84
C ILE A 112 16.10 1.26 12.31
N GLU A 113 17.20 1.92 12.62
CA GLU A 113 17.75 1.96 13.97
C GLU A 113 18.31 3.34 14.28
N ARG A 114 18.54 3.62 15.57
CA ARG A 114 19.24 4.83 15.98
C ARG A 114 20.66 4.78 15.43
N SER A 115 21.14 5.89 14.86
CA SER A 115 22.53 5.97 14.42
C SER A 115 23.50 5.86 15.59
N LYS A 116 24.77 5.59 15.29
CA LYS A 116 25.83 5.53 16.31
C LYS A 116 26.00 6.85 17.06
N THR A 117 25.66 7.97 16.43
CA THR A 117 25.74 9.33 16.98
C THR A 117 24.36 9.88 17.32
N TYR A 118 23.36 9.01 17.55
CA TYR A 118 21.97 9.44 17.80
C TYR A 118 21.85 10.38 18.99
N ASP A 119 22.57 10.13 20.08
CA ASP A 119 22.46 10.96 21.29
C ASP A 119 22.97 12.40 21.08
N GLU A 120 23.80 12.63 20.05
CA GLU A 120 24.31 13.95 19.66
C GLU A 120 23.49 14.58 18.51
N THR A 121 23.04 13.76 17.57
CA THR A 121 22.46 14.22 16.28
C THR A 121 20.96 13.99 16.15
N GLY A 122 20.40 13.01 16.85
CA GLY A 122 19.04 12.50 16.64
C GLY A 122 18.85 11.67 15.36
N ASN A 123 19.93 11.39 14.61
CA ASN A 123 19.84 10.76 13.29
C ASN A 123 19.54 9.27 13.36
N TRP A 124 18.76 8.79 12.39
CA TRP A 124 18.43 7.40 12.18
C TRP A 124 19.27 6.81 11.06
N THR A 125 19.65 5.54 11.22
CA THR A 125 20.29 4.79 10.16
C THR A 125 19.27 3.87 9.50
N VAL A 126 19.10 4.01 8.18
CA VAL A 126 18.19 3.22 7.36
C VAL A 126 19.00 2.22 6.54
N SER A 127 18.72 0.93 6.73
CA SER A 127 19.31 -0.16 5.94
C SER A 127 18.30 -0.63 4.90
N TYR A 128 18.75 -0.84 3.66
CA TYR A 128 17.90 -1.25 2.55
C TYR A 128 18.64 -2.13 1.56
N VAL A 129 17.87 -2.89 0.77
CA VAL A 129 18.37 -3.70 -0.34
C VAL A 129 17.87 -3.08 -1.64
N ASP A 130 18.77 -2.85 -2.59
CA ASP A 130 18.40 -2.30 -3.90
C ASP A 130 17.85 -3.37 -4.87
N LYS A 131 17.53 -2.95 -6.09
CA LYS A 131 16.98 -3.83 -7.13
C LYS A 131 17.98 -4.88 -7.63
N GLN A 132 19.27 -4.71 -7.34
CA GLN A 132 20.33 -5.68 -7.64
C GLN A 132 20.53 -6.69 -6.51
N GLY A 133 19.90 -6.48 -5.35
CA GLY A 133 20.09 -7.32 -4.17
C GLY A 133 21.23 -6.85 -3.27
N GLU A 134 21.83 -5.70 -3.56
CA GLU A 134 22.95 -5.15 -2.77
C GLU A 134 22.43 -4.44 -1.52
N ALA A 135 23.13 -4.66 -0.40
CA ALA A 135 22.77 -4.06 0.88
C ALA A 135 23.45 -2.70 1.07
N HIS A 136 22.66 -1.71 1.46
CA HIS A 136 23.09 -0.33 1.68
C HIS A 136 22.65 0.17 3.04
N ARG A 137 23.34 1.21 3.53
CA ARG A 137 23.05 1.86 4.80
C ARG A 137 23.27 3.37 4.67
N GLU A 138 22.30 4.16 5.08
CA GLU A 138 22.32 5.61 4.93
C GLU A 138 21.66 6.31 6.14
N ASP A 139 22.26 7.40 6.60
CA ASP A 139 21.77 8.17 7.76
C ASP A 139 20.83 9.30 7.34
N PHE A 140 19.78 9.50 8.13
CA PHE A 140 18.74 10.51 7.92
C PHE A 140 18.39 11.19 9.25
N GLU A 141 18.02 12.47 9.20
CA GLU A 141 17.62 13.22 10.39
C GLU A 141 16.24 12.79 10.90
N SER A 142 15.42 12.23 10.02
CA SER A 142 14.07 11.75 10.35
C SER A 142 13.64 10.63 9.42
N VAL A 143 12.70 9.81 9.89
CA VAL A 143 12.11 8.71 9.12
C VAL A 143 10.60 8.74 9.24
N LEU A 144 9.90 8.63 8.12
CA LEU A 144 8.45 8.53 8.03
C LEU A 144 8.05 7.17 7.47
N LEU A 145 7.33 6.39 8.28
CA LEU A 145 6.83 5.07 7.88
C LEU A 145 5.49 5.19 7.14
N CYS A 146 5.50 4.86 5.85
CA CYS A 146 4.35 4.95 4.94
C CYS A 146 4.03 3.61 4.27
N THR A 147 4.31 2.49 4.95
CA THR A 147 4.21 1.11 4.42
C THR A 147 2.77 0.61 4.27
N GLY A 148 1.80 1.32 4.84
CA GLY A 148 0.40 0.89 4.92
C GLY A 148 0.19 -0.25 5.92
N HIS A 149 -1.07 -0.66 6.08
CA HIS A 149 -1.48 -1.67 7.08
C HIS A 149 -2.36 -2.79 6.50
N HIS A 150 -2.58 -2.81 5.19
CA HIS A 150 -3.43 -3.79 4.49
C HIS A 150 -2.61 -4.83 3.70
N THR A 151 -1.38 -5.10 4.12
CA THR A 151 -0.44 -5.97 3.42
C THR A 151 -0.38 -7.39 4.01
N GLN A 152 -0.34 -7.50 5.33
CA GLN A 152 -0.22 -8.81 6.00
C GLN A 152 -1.63 -9.36 6.32
N PRO A 153 -2.04 -10.50 5.75
CA PRO A 153 -3.35 -11.08 6.02
C PRO A 153 -3.42 -11.61 7.46
N TYR A 154 -4.53 -11.29 8.15
CA TYR A 154 -4.79 -11.83 9.48
C TYR A 154 -5.74 -13.02 9.38
N TRP A 155 -5.20 -14.22 9.61
CA TRP A 155 -6.01 -15.43 9.68
C TRP A 155 -6.56 -15.63 11.09
N PRO A 156 -7.88 -15.80 11.27
CA PRO A 156 -8.44 -16.19 12.55
C PRO A 156 -8.04 -17.61 12.92
N GLN A 157 -8.19 -17.95 14.20
CA GLN A 157 -8.03 -19.32 14.66
C GLN A 157 -9.03 -20.24 13.93
N PRO A 158 -8.64 -21.50 13.64
CA PRO A 158 -9.55 -22.41 12.97
C PRO A 158 -10.86 -22.59 13.73
N TRP A 159 -11.99 -22.54 13.05
CA TRP A 159 -13.29 -22.77 13.67
C TRP A 159 -13.66 -24.25 13.67
N LYS A 160 -14.56 -24.65 14.58
CA LYS A 160 -15.00 -26.05 14.70
C LYS A 160 -15.61 -26.55 13.39
N GLY A 161 -15.09 -27.65 12.86
CA GLY A 161 -15.57 -28.25 11.62
C GLY A 161 -14.96 -27.64 10.35
N GLN A 162 -14.02 -26.70 10.46
CA GLN A 162 -13.30 -26.14 9.32
C GLN A 162 -12.56 -27.22 8.54
N GLU A 163 -11.99 -28.20 9.22
CA GLU A 163 -11.27 -29.34 8.64
C GLU A 163 -12.18 -30.28 7.82
N GLN A 164 -13.49 -30.27 8.09
CA GLN A 164 -14.48 -31.07 7.37
C GLN A 164 -14.96 -30.37 6.09
N PHE A 165 -14.65 -29.08 5.93
CA PHE A 165 -15.01 -28.32 4.74
C PHE A 165 -14.15 -28.76 3.55
N LYS A 166 -14.78 -29.44 2.59
CA LYS A 166 -14.11 -29.94 1.37
C LYS A 166 -13.89 -28.89 0.28
N GLY A 167 -14.26 -27.63 0.55
CA GLY A 167 -14.10 -26.53 -0.39
C GLY A 167 -12.80 -25.76 -0.18
N HIS A 168 -12.64 -24.66 -0.91
CA HIS A 168 -11.49 -23.77 -0.74
C HIS A 168 -11.82 -22.64 0.22
N ILE A 169 -10.89 -22.35 1.12
CA ILE A 169 -10.93 -21.23 2.06
C ILE A 169 -9.80 -20.29 1.66
N ILE A 170 -10.13 -19.06 1.30
CA ILE A 170 -9.13 -18.04 0.94
C ILE A 170 -9.31 -16.78 1.77
N HIS A 171 -8.22 -16.07 2.03
CA HIS A 171 -8.28 -14.72 2.59
C HIS A 171 -8.63 -13.72 1.49
N SER A 172 -9.28 -12.61 1.86
CA SER A 172 -9.66 -11.53 0.93
C SER A 172 -8.47 -10.95 0.17
N HIS A 173 -7.31 -10.94 0.82
CA HIS A 173 -6.04 -10.52 0.23
C HIS A 173 -5.71 -11.28 -1.07
N SER A 174 -6.02 -12.58 -1.11
CA SER A 174 -5.79 -13.48 -2.23
C SER A 174 -6.90 -13.42 -3.29
N TYR A 175 -8.08 -12.87 -2.97
CA TYR A 175 -9.18 -12.75 -3.93
C TYR A 175 -8.94 -11.57 -4.89
N LYS A 176 -8.84 -11.84 -6.20
CA LYS A 176 -8.54 -10.81 -7.23
C LYS A 176 -9.66 -10.52 -8.21
N ASP A 177 -10.38 -11.54 -8.66
CA ASP A 177 -11.49 -11.43 -9.61
C ASP A 177 -12.54 -12.53 -9.28
N HIS A 178 -13.75 -12.38 -9.81
CA HIS A 178 -14.81 -13.38 -9.68
C HIS A 178 -14.59 -14.61 -10.57
N ARG A 179 -13.66 -14.53 -11.53
CA ARG A 179 -13.37 -15.62 -12.46
C ARG A 179 -12.80 -16.85 -11.74
N GLY A 180 -13.28 -18.03 -12.12
CA GLY A 180 -12.97 -19.31 -11.45
C GLY A 180 -13.93 -19.66 -10.30
N TYR A 181 -14.92 -18.81 -10.05
CA TYR A 181 -15.93 -18.97 -9.01
C TYR A 181 -17.36 -18.96 -9.55
N GLU A 182 -17.51 -18.85 -10.87
CA GLU A 182 -18.78 -19.01 -11.56
C GLU A 182 -19.39 -20.38 -11.19
N ASP A 183 -20.70 -20.38 -10.91
CA ASP A 183 -21.49 -21.59 -10.59
C ASP A 183 -21.09 -22.39 -9.33
N LYS A 184 -20.14 -21.90 -8.53
CA LYS A 184 -19.84 -22.46 -7.20
C LYS A 184 -20.85 -21.95 -6.16
N ASN A 185 -21.23 -22.82 -5.23
CA ASN A 185 -21.95 -22.38 -4.03
C ASN A 185 -20.94 -21.72 -3.08
N SER A 186 -20.78 -20.40 -3.22
CA SER A 186 -19.98 -19.58 -2.33
C SER A 186 -20.82 -19.14 -1.12
N SER A 187 -20.51 -19.66 0.07
CA SER A 187 -20.97 -19.02 1.31
C SER A 187 -19.94 -17.92 1.65
N LYS A 188 -20.31 -16.68 1.36
CA LYS A 188 -19.55 -15.54 1.86
C LYS A 188 -19.91 -15.35 3.33
N ASP A 189 -19.20 -16.02 4.25
CA ASP A 189 -19.26 -15.68 5.67
C ASP A 189 -18.45 -14.39 5.87
N ILE A 190 -19.15 -13.28 5.62
CA ILE A 190 -18.63 -11.93 5.79
C ILE A 190 -18.79 -11.59 7.27
N SER A 191 -17.71 -11.67 8.04
CA SER A 191 -17.66 -10.89 9.27
C SER A 191 -17.56 -9.41 8.88
N PHE A 192 -18.68 -8.69 8.96
CA PHE A 192 -18.72 -7.27 8.66
C PHE A 192 -18.07 -6.48 9.81
N THR A 193 -16.83 -6.05 9.61
CA THR A 193 -16.34 -4.81 10.24
C THR A 193 -15.71 -3.94 9.15
N HIS A 194 -16.14 -2.68 9.10
CA HIS A 194 -15.73 -1.69 8.07
C HIS A 194 -14.24 -1.29 8.15
N THR A 195 -13.46 -1.87 9.06
CA THR A 195 -12.10 -1.42 9.38
C THR A 195 -11.04 -2.52 9.42
N HIS A 196 -11.40 -3.79 9.28
CA HIS A 196 -10.41 -4.86 9.18
C HIS A 196 -10.84 -5.85 8.11
N THR A 197 -10.02 -6.00 7.08
CA THR A 197 -10.15 -6.97 5.99
C THR A 197 -10.20 -8.39 6.56
N LYS A 198 -11.38 -8.82 7.00
CA LYS A 198 -11.70 -10.18 7.45
C LYS A 198 -12.81 -10.71 6.56
N ILE A 199 -12.51 -10.87 5.28
CA ILE A 199 -13.37 -11.65 4.39
C ILE A 199 -12.62 -12.95 4.14
N ILE A 200 -13.11 -14.03 4.74
CA ILE A 200 -12.78 -15.38 4.33
C ILE A 200 -13.83 -15.77 3.31
N VAL A 201 -13.39 -16.15 2.12
CA VAL A 201 -14.31 -16.66 1.12
C VAL A 201 -14.23 -18.18 1.15
N ALA A 202 -15.29 -18.82 1.64
CA ALA A 202 -15.45 -20.26 1.60
C ALA A 202 -16.27 -20.64 0.36
N MET A 203 -15.72 -21.50 -0.49
CA MET A 203 -16.39 -21.90 -1.74
C MET A 203 -16.44 -23.40 -1.91
N LYS A 204 -17.62 -23.92 -2.24
CA LYS A 204 -17.84 -25.35 -2.52
C LYS A 204 -18.36 -25.53 -3.95
N THR A 205 -17.77 -26.46 -4.68
CA THR A 205 -18.26 -26.85 -6.02
C THR A 205 -19.64 -27.50 -5.88
N ARG A 206 -20.57 -27.19 -6.80
CA ARG A 206 -21.86 -27.89 -6.88
C ARG A 206 -21.61 -29.38 -7.09
N TRP A 207 -22.36 -30.22 -6.38
CA TRP A 207 -22.53 -31.63 -6.69
C TRP A 207 -23.68 -31.76 -7.67
#